data_AF-A0A2D4LRS2-F1
#
_entry.id   AF-A0A2D4LRS2-F1
#
_cell.length_a   1.000
_cell.length_b   1.000
_cell.length_c   1.000
_cell.angle_alpha   90.00
_cell.angle_beta   90.00
_cell.angle_gamma   90.00
#
_symmetry.space_group_name_H-M   'P 1'
#
loop_
_entity.id
_entity.type
_entity.pdbx_description
1 polymer ?
#
loop_
_entity_poly.entity_id
_entity_poly.type
_entity_poly.pdbx_seq_one_letter_code
_entity_poly.pdbx_strand_id
1 'polypeptide(L)'
;DVIPVPKMFENLLNKQWESATSFPTPSNFDKKFFNLETDFSKFLETPQVDEPIVALASASTIPTEAEEALKPEDKKAELALRKAQHSDAWAIKAATAASFFTRASLRWLRHLRSNIPSSNIRAQQDIAKLIAAAEFSADATFHSVKFSVRAIASHMAARRLLWLRHWQ
;
A
#
# COMPACT_ATOMS: atom_id res chain seq x y z
N ASP A 1 8.22 12.88 22.39
CA ASP A 1 6.87 13.50 22.37
C ASP A 1 5.91 12.71 21.49
N VAL A 2 4.61 12.82 21.80
CA VAL A 2 3.52 12.13 21.08
C VAL A 2 3.05 13.00 19.92
N ILE A 3 2.88 12.41 18.74
CA ILE A 3 2.35 13.11 17.55
C ILE A 3 0.84 13.29 17.72
N PRO A 4 0.29 14.53 17.65
CA PRO A 4 -1.15 14.74 17.71
C PRO A 4 -1.84 14.15 16.48
N VAL A 5 -3.00 13.51 16.68
CA VAL A 5 -3.78 12.89 15.60
C VAL A 5 -4.99 13.77 15.26
N PRO A 6 -5.07 14.33 14.03
CA PRO A 6 -6.25 15.06 13.60
C PRO A 6 -7.51 14.19 13.55
N LYS A 7 -8.66 14.73 13.98
CA LYS A 7 -9.95 14.02 14.03
C LYS A 7 -10.41 13.44 12.68
N MET A 8 -9.96 14.01 11.57
CA MET A 8 -10.23 13.45 10.23
C MET A 8 -9.74 12.00 10.07
N PHE A 9 -8.66 11.60 10.75
CA PHE A 9 -8.17 10.22 10.69
C PHE A 9 -9.08 9.28 11.47
N GLU A 10 -9.53 9.66 12.66
CA GLU A 10 -10.52 8.86 13.42
C GLU A 10 -11.81 8.65 12.62
N ASN A 11 -12.33 9.71 12.02
CA ASN A 11 -13.52 9.65 11.17
C ASN A 11 -13.30 8.71 9.96
N LEU A 12 -12.12 8.76 9.35
CA LEU A 12 -11.78 7.86 8.25
C LEU A 12 -11.74 6.40 8.71
N LEU A 13 -11.10 6.10 9.84
CA LEU A 13 -11.04 4.74 10.38
C LEU A 13 -12.45 4.19 10.65
N ASN A 14 -13.30 4.96 11.34
CA ASN A 14 -14.67 4.56 11.64
C ASN A 14 -15.46 4.25 10.36
N LYS A 15 -15.36 5.13 9.35
CA LYS A 15 -16.03 4.92 8.06
C LYS A 15 -15.56 3.65 7.33
N GLN A 16 -14.26 3.35 7.37
CA GLN A 16 -13.73 2.13 6.75
C GLN A 16 -14.16 0.87 7.53
N TRP A 17 -14.25 0.94 8.86
CA TRP A 17 -14.70 -0.20 9.67
C TRP A 17 -16.20 -0.49 9.51
N GLU A 18 -17.05 0.53 9.43
CA GLU A 18 -18.48 0.37 9.14
C GLU A 18 -18.74 -0.26 7.77
N SER A 19 -17.80 -0.08 6.83
CA SER A 19 -17.89 -0.58 5.47
C SER A 19 -16.95 -1.75 5.19
N ALA A 20 -16.59 -2.56 6.20
CA ALA A 20 -15.57 -3.62 6.08
C ALA A 20 -15.84 -4.66 4.96
N THR A 21 -17.09 -4.79 4.50
CA THR A 21 -17.49 -5.66 3.39
C THR A 21 -17.46 -4.99 2.01
N SER A 22 -17.47 -3.65 1.98
CA SER A 22 -17.42 -2.82 0.79
C SER A 22 -15.99 -2.37 0.54
N PHE A 23 -15.53 -2.53 -0.69
CA PHE A 23 -14.15 -2.25 -1.05
C PHE A 23 -14.09 -0.91 -1.78
N PRO A 24 -13.32 0.07 -1.28
CA PRO A 24 -13.14 1.31 -2.00
C PRO A 24 -12.39 1.01 -3.29
N THR A 25 -13.10 1.12 -4.40
CA THR A 25 -12.44 1.10 -5.71
C THR A 25 -11.64 2.40 -5.83
N PRO A 26 -10.37 2.35 -6.25
CA PRO A 26 -9.58 3.57 -6.46
C PRO A 26 -10.33 4.53 -7.39
N SER A 27 -10.45 5.77 -6.95
CA SER A 27 -11.08 6.83 -7.72
C SER A 27 -10.24 7.16 -8.96
N ASN A 28 -10.83 7.89 -9.90
CA ASN A 28 -10.08 8.40 -11.05
C ASN A 28 -8.94 9.33 -10.63
N PHE A 29 -9.07 10.01 -9.49
CA PHE A 29 -7.99 10.82 -8.92
C PHE A 29 -6.83 9.95 -8.43
N ASP A 30 -7.12 8.86 -7.72
CA ASP A 30 -6.08 7.94 -7.22
C ASP A 30 -5.25 7.38 -8.39
N LYS A 31 -5.93 6.95 -9.46
CA LYS A 31 -5.28 6.44 -10.68
C LYS A 31 -4.42 7.49 -11.37
N LYS A 32 -4.85 8.75 -11.37
CA LYS A 32 -4.11 9.85 -12.00
C LYS A 32 -2.88 10.26 -11.19
N PHE A 33 -3.02 10.42 -9.87
CA PHE A 33 -1.96 10.95 -9.01
C PHE A 33 -0.94 9.90 -8.57
N PHE A 34 -1.35 8.64 -8.48
CA PHE A 34 -0.47 7.55 -8.05
C PHE A 34 -0.13 6.60 -9.21
N ASN A 35 0.04 7.18 -10.40
CA ASN A 35 0.51 6.48 -11.58
C ASN A 35 2.03 6.30 -11.50
N LEU A 36 2.45 5.18 -10.90
CA LEU A 36 3.86 4.81 -10.82
C LEU A 36 4.37 4.20 -12.12
N GLU A 37 5.69 4.10 -12.24
CA GLU A 37 6.34 3.41 -13.35
C GLU A 37 5.74 2.02 -13.58
N THR A 38 5.58 1.64 -14.85
CA THR A 38 4.87 0.43 -15.25
C THR A 38 5.52 -0.82 -14.67
N ASP A 39 6.86 -0.89 -14.67
CA ASP A 39 7.57 -2.05 -14.15
C ASP A 39 7.45 -2.18 -12.64
N PHE A 40 7.49 -1.06 -11.91
CA PHE A 40 7.20 -1.08 -10.47
C PHE A 40 5.75 -1.50 -10.19
N SER A 41 4.80 -1.03 -10.99
CA SER A 41 3.39 -1.35 -10.85
C SER A 41 3.10 -2.85 -11.04
N LYS A 42 3.83 -3.53 -11.92
CA LYS A 42 3.71 -4.99 -12.13
C LYS A 42 4.05 -5.79 -10.87
N PHE A 43 5.03 -5.35 -10.06
CA PHE A 43 5.36 -6.02 -8.80
C PHE A 43 4.24 -5.93 -7.76
N LEU A 44 3.30 -4.99 -7.92
CA LEU A 44 2.17 -4.78 -7.02
C LEU A 44 0.89 -5.47 -7.49
N GLU A 45 0.90 -6.05 -8.68
CA GLU A 45 -0.23 -6.84 -9.16
C GLU A 45 -0.39 -8.09 -8.29
N THR A 46 -1.63 -8.47 -8.03
CA THR A 46 -1.94 -9.67 -7.24
C THR A 46 -1.41 -10.89 -8.01
N PRO A 47 -0.38 -11.60 -7.52
CA PRO A 47 0.09 -12.79 -8.20
C PRO A 47 -1.04 -13.82 -8.18
N GLN A 48 -1.23 -14.44 -9.35
CA GLN A 48 -2.02 -15.66 -9.44
C GLN A 48 -1.40 -16.69 -8.50
N VAL A 49 -2.25 -17.50 -7.86
CA VAL A 49 -1.71 -18.65 -7.10
C VAL A 49 -0.96 -19.53 -8.09
N ASP A 50 0.23 -19.99 -7.70
CA ASP A 50 1.15 -20.68 -8.62
C ASP A 50 0.43 -21.80 -9.38
N GLU A 51 0.57 -21.82 -10.70
CA GLU A 51 -0.12 -22.77 -11.58
C GLU A 51 0.06 -24.24 -11.18
N PRO A 52 1.22 -24.70 -10.63
CA PRO A 52 1.35 -26.03 -10.06
C PRO A 52 0.45 -26.27 -8.83
N ILE A 53 0.24 -25.27 -7.97
CA ILE A 53 -0.64 -25.39 -6.80
C ILE A 53 -2.11 -25.44 -7.24
N VAL A 54 -2.46 -24.66 -8.26
CA VAL A 54 -3.78 -24.60 -8.89
C VAL A 54 -4.10 -25.89 -9.66
N ALA A 55 -3.14 -26.40 -10.44
CA ALA A 55 -3.24 -27.63 -11.21
C ALA A 55 -3.28 -28.86 -10.30
N LEU A 56 -2.49 -28.85 -9.21
CA LEU A 56 -2.64 -29.84 -8.17
C LEU A 56 -4.09 -29.78 -7.63
N ALA A 57 -4.63 -28.61 -7.25
CA ALA A 57 -5.95 -28.53 -6.58
C ALA A 57 -7.10 -29.01 -7.48
N SER A 58 -6.87 -29.04 -8.79
CA SER A 58 -7.82 -29.46 -9.82
C SER A 58 -7.74 -30.96 -10.17
N ALA A 59 -6.80 -31.72 -9.61
CA ALA A 59 -6.49 -33.07 -10.06
C ALA A 59 -7.52 -34.15 -9.64
N SER A 60 -8.58 -33.82 -8.90
CA SER A 60 -9.58 -34.82 -8.46
C SER A 60 -10.91 -34.81 -9.23
N THR A 61 -11.22 -33.84 -10.09
CA THR A 61 -12.44 -33.87 -10.93
C THR A 61 -12.30 -32.89 -12.08
N ILE A 62 -12.63 -33.34 -13.31
CA ILE A 62 -12.97 -32.66 -14.59
C ILE A 62 -12.70 -31.13 -14.62
N PRO A 63 -12.08 -30.58 -15.69
CA PRO A 63 -11.65 -29.19 -15.73
C PRO A 63 -12.82 -28.20 -15.62
N THR A 64 -13.06 -27.75 -14.40
CA THR A 64 -13.80 -26.52 -14.10
C THR A 64 -12.83 -25.52 -13.49
N GLU A 65 -13.08 -24.23 -13.75
CA GLU A 65 -12.22 -23.11 -13.32
C GLU A 65 -11.68 -23.36 -11.91
N ALA A 66 -10.39 -23.21 -11.66
CA ALA A 66 -9.78 -23.67 -10.40
C ALA A 66 -10.38 -23.06 -9.12
N GLU A 67 -11.10 -21.94 -9.23
CA GLU A 67 -11.90 -21.36 -8.14
C GLU A 67 -13.14 -22.19 -7.79
N GLU A 68 -13.57 -23.13 -8.63
CA GLU A 68 -14.65 -24.08 -8.39
C GLU A 68 -14.30 -25.20 -7.41
N ALA A 69 -13.01 -25.50 -7.23
CA ALA A 69 -12.53 -26.47 -6.26
C ALA A 69 -12.65 -26.00 -4.79
N LEU A 70 -12.77 -24.68 -4.56
CA LEU A 70 -12.91 -24.11 -3.22
C LEU A 70 -14.36 -24.22 -2.73
N LYS A 71 -14.55 -24.52 -1.44
CA LYS A 71 -15.87 -24.41 -0.80
C LYS A 71 -16.32 -22.95 -0.79
N PRO A 72 -17.63 -22.65 -0.73
CA PRO A 72 -18.14 -21.28 -0.80
C PRO A 72 -17.54 -20.31 0.24
N GLU A 73 -17.20 -20.82 1.43
CA GLU A 73 -16.53 -20.05 2.48
C GLU A 73 -15.09 -19.71 2.13
N ASP A 74 -14.35 -20.67 1.57
CA ASP A 74 -12.97 -20.49 1.14
C ASP A 74 -12.88 -19.57 -0.09
N LYS A 75 -13.85 -19.62 -1.01
CA LYS A 75 -13.96 -18.63 -2.11
C LYS A 75 -14.09 -17.20 -1.58
N LYS A 76 -14.92 -17.01 -0.54
CA LYS A 76 -15.09 -15.68 0.10
C LYS A 76 -13.79 -15.23 0.78
N ALA A 77 -13.08 -16.15 1.44
CA ALA A 77 -11.79 -15.85 2.07
C ALA A 77 -10.70 -15.49 1.04
N GLU A 78 -10.57 -16.26 -0.04
CA GLU A 78 -9.65 -15.95 -1.16
C GLU A 78 -9.95 -14.58 -1.76
N LEU A 79 -11.22 -14.27 -2.03
CA LEU A 79 -11.64 -12.98 -2.55
C LEU A 79 -11.30 -11.83 -1.59
N ALA A 80 -11.53 -12.01 -0.29
CA ALA A 80 -11.18 -11.03 0.72
C ALA A 80 -9.66 -10.77 0.77
N LEU A 81 -8.84 -11.83 0.71
CA LEU A 81 -7.39 -11.73 0.71
C LEU A 81 -6.85 -11.02 -0.54
N ARG A 82 -7.38 -11.32 -1.73
CA ARG A 82 -7.00 -10.61 -2.97
C ARG A 82 -7.32 -9.12 -2.91
N LYS A 83 -8.48 -8.78 -2.33
CA LYS A 83 -8.90 -7.38 -2.19
C LYS A 83 -8.08 -6.63 -1.13
N ALA A 84 -7.71 -7.28 -0.04
CA ALA A 84 -6.79 -6.71 0.95
C ALA A 84 -5.42 -6.40 0.32
N GLN A 85 -4.85 -7.36 -0.45
CA GLN A 85 -3.64 -7.13 -1.21
C GLN A 85 -3.76 -5.96 -2.19
N HIS A 86 -4.90 -5.83 -2.89
CA HIS A 86 -5.14 -4.70 -3.78
C HIS A 86 -5.13 -3.36 -3.03
N SER A 87 -5.72 -3.31 -1.83
CA SER A 87 -5.68 -2.12 -0.97
C SER A 87 -4.25 -1.77 -0.54
N ASP A 88 -3.46 -2.77 -0.13
CA ASP A 88 -2.05 -2.56 0.23
C ASP A 88 -1.22 -2.07 -0.96
N ALA A 89 -1.49 -2.58 -2.17
CA ALA A 89 -0.84 -2.09 -3.39
C ALA A 89 -1.13 -0.61 -3.63
N TRP A 90 -2.36 -0.13 -3.39
CA TRP A 90 -2.68 1.30 -3.45
C TRP A 90 -1.99 2.11 -2.37
N ALA A 91 -1.88 1.59 -1.15
CA ALA A 91 -1.13 2.23 -0.09
C ALA A 91 0.35 2.39 -0.48
N ILE A 92 0.96 1.36 -1.09
CA ILE A 92 2.34 1.44 -1.62
C ILE A 92 2.43 2.50 -2.71
N LYS A 93 1.47 2.55 -3.64
CA LYS A 93 1.45 3.55 -4.72
C LYS A 93 1.41 4.98 -4.18
N ALA A 94 0.49 5.25 -3.26
CA ALA A 94 0.33 6.55 -2.63
C ALA A 94 1.58 6.96 -1.82
N ALA A 95 2.12 6.04 -1.01
CA ALA A 95 3.30 6.31 -0.19
C ALA A 95 4.56 6.55 -1.05
N THR A 96 4.72 5.81 -2.15
CA THR A 96 5.84 5.99 -3.08
C THR A 96 5.78 7.35 -3.78
N ALA A 97 4.60 7.73 -4.29
CA ALA A 97 4.39 9.04 -4.91
C ALA A 97 4.65 10.18 -3.91
N ALA A 98 4.13 10.06 -2.68
CA ALA A 98 4.38 11.03 -1.62
C ALA A 98 5.88 11.14 -1.31
N SER A 99 6.58 10.01 -1.15
CA SER A 99 8.03 10.00 -0.88
C SER A 99 8.81 10.70 -2.00
N PHE A 100 8.47 10.44 -3.26
CA PHE A 100 9.09 11.10 -4.41
C PHE A 100 8.94 12.63 -4.34
N PHE A 101 7.72 13.14 -4.19
CA PHE A 101 7.48 14.59 -4.14
C PHE A 101 8.09 15.25 -2.91
N THR A 102 8.08 14.57 -1.75
CA THR A 102 8.74 15.08 -0.55
C THR A 102 10.27 15.17 -0.73
N ARG A 103 10.90 14.14 -1.31
CA ARG A 103 12.35 14.13 -1.58
C ARG A 103 12.74 15.15 -2.65
N ALA A 104 11.91 15.36 -3.66
CA ALA A 104 12.09 16.44 -4.64
C ALA A 104 12.01 17.82 -3.97
N SER A 105 10.99 18.02 -3.12
CA SER A 105 10.79 19.26 -2.37
C SER A 105 11.97 19.57 -1.45
N LEU A 106 12.59 18.55 -0.85
CA LEU A 106 13.79 18.70 -0.01
C LEU A 106 14.97 19.31 -0.78
N ARG A 107 15.16 18.95 -2.06
CA ARG A 107 16.18 19.57 -2.92
C ARG A 107 15.93 21.06 -3.10
N TRP A 108 14.67 21.45 -3.32
CA TRP A 108 14.28 22.86 -3.45
C TRP A 108 14.44 23.62 -2.12
N LEU A 109 14.05 23.02 -0.99
CA LEU A 109 14.22 23.63 0.33
C LEU A 109 15.69 23.88 0.67
N ARG A 110 16.57 22.93 0.35
CA ARG A 110 18.02 23.08 0.55
C ARG A 110 18.59 24.20 -0.32
N HIS A 111 18.16 24.28 -1.58
CA HIS A 111 18.55 25.39 -2.46
C HIS A 111 18.03 26.75 -1.97
N LEU A 112 16.77 26.80 -1.52
CA LEU A 112 16.20 28.02 -0.96
C LEU A 112 16.97 28.45 0.30
N ARG A 113 17.35 27.51 1.17
CA ARG A 113 18.15 27.78 2.37
C ARG A 113 19.51 28.40 2.04
N SER A 114 20.19 27.94 0.98
CA SER A 114 21.48 28.52 0.57
C SER A 114 21.35 29.95 0.02
N ASN A 115 20.17 30.34 -0.44
CA ASN A 115 19.93 31.68 -1.00
C ASN A 115 19.42 32.68 0.05
N ILE A 116 18.96 32.23 1.22
CA ILE A 116 18.52 33.11 2.30
C ILE A 116 19.77 33.72 2.98
N PRO A 117 19.88 35.06 3.09
CA PRO A 117 20.98 35.70 3.81
C PRO A 117 21.10 35.16 5.25
N SER A 118 22.34 34.90 5.69
CA SER A 118 22.61 34.38 7.05
C SER A 118 22.17 35.34 8.17
N SER A 119 22.05 36.63 7.87
CA SER A 119 21.51 37.65 8.78
C SER A 119 20.03 37.44 9.10
N ASN A 120 19.27 36.76 8.23
CA ASN A 120 17.87 36.45 8.47
C ASN A 120 17.72 35.14 9.27
N ILE A 121 18.04 35.22 10.57
CA ILE A 121 18.05 34.07 11.49
C ILE A 121 16.70 33.36 11.52
N ARG A 122 15.58 34.11 11.54
CA ARG A 122 14.23 33.53 11.57
C ARG A 122 13.96 32.67 10.33
N ALA A 123 14.22 33.21 9.14
CA ALA A 123 14.03 32.46 7.90
C ALA A 123 14.94 31.23 7.82
N GLN A 124 16.18 31.33 8.31
CA GLN A 124 17.11 30.19 8.40
C GLN A 124 16.60 29.09 9.35
N GLN A 125 16.02 29.46 10.49
CA GLN A 125 15.44 28.50 11.43
C GLN A 125 14.18 27.85 10.87
N ASP A 126 13.29 28.61 10.26
CA ASP A 126 12.03 28.07 9.74
C ASP A 126 12.27 27.14 8.55
N ILE A 127 13.21 27.46 7.66
CA ILE A 127 13.55 26.54 6.57
C ILE A 127 14.27 25.28 7.07
N ALA A 128 15.06 25.37 8.15
CA ALA A 128 15.65 24.19 8.78
C ALA A 128 14.58 23.25 9.36
N LYS A 129 13.52 23.78 9.97
CA LYS A 129 12.37 22.98 10.44
C LYS A 129 11.65 22.31 9.26
N LEU A 130 11.44 23.03 8.16
CA LEU A 130 10.81 22.47 6.96
C LEU A 130 11.64 21.35 6.33
N ILE A 131 12.97 21.50 6.29
CA ILE A 131 13.89 20.45 5.84
C ILE A 131 13.76 19.21 6.72
N ALA A 132 13.82 19.37 8.04
CA ALA A 132 13.69 18.26 8.98
C ALA A 132 12.32 17.56 8.88
N ALA A 133 11.24 18.34 8.71
CA ALA A 133 9.90 17.80 8.52
C ALA A 133 9.78 17.01 7.21
N ALA A 134 10.34 17.52 6.10
CA ALA A 134 10.35 16.83 4.82
C ALA A 134 11.20 15.55 4.87
N GLU A 135 12.36 15.56 5.53
CA GLU A 135 13.18 14.36 5.76
C GLU A 135 12.38 13.30 6.52
N PHE A 136 11.76 13.68 7.64
CA PHE A 136 10.90 12.78 8.41
C PHE A 136 9.74 12.23 7.56
N SER A 137 9.03 13.06 6.80
CA SER A 137 7.91 12.62 5.95
C SER A 137 8.37 11.65 4.85
N ALA A 138 9.54 11.88 4.25
CA ALA A 138 10.11 10.99 3.23
C ALA A 138 10.49 9.62 3.80
N ASP A 139 10.93 9.56 5.05
CA ASP A 139 11.26 8.30 5.73
C ASP A 139 10.01 7.61 6.28
N ALA A 140 9.04 8.35 6.80
CA ALA A 140 7.77 7.80 7.25
C ALA A 140 7.00 7.11 6.10
N THR A 141 6.98 7.74 4.91
CA THR A 141 6.37 7.15 3.71
C THR A 141 7.09 5.87 3.27
N PHE A 142 8.42 5.82 3.37
CA PHE A 142 9.18 4.58 3.10
C PHE A 142 8.84 3.46 4.10
N HIS A 143 8.69 3.79 5.38
CA HIS A 143 8.24 2.82 6.38
C HIS A 143 6.81 2.33 6.12
N SER A 144 5.91 3.21 5.65
CA SER A 144 4.57 2.82 5.21
C SER A 144 4.62 1.76 4.11
N VAL A 145 5.48 1.94 3.10
CA VAL A 145 5.70 0.93 2.04
C VAL A 145 6.17 -0.40 2.65
N LYS A 146 7.15 -0.37 3.56
CA LYS A 146 7.65 -1.58 4.24
C LYS A 146 6.52 -2.35 4.95
N PHE A 147 5.63 -1.64 5.66
CA PHE A 147 4.51 -2.29 6.37
C PHE A 147 3.48 -2.87 5.39
N SER A 148 3.10 -2.14 4.34
CA SER A 148 2.17 -2.64 3.32
C SER A 148 2.73 -3.84 2.54
N VAL A 149 4.02 -3.82 2.19
CA VAL A 149 4.68 -4.99 1.56
C VAL A 149 4.65 -6.20 2.48
N ARG A 150 4.85 -6.01 3.79
CA ARG A 150 4.76 -7.10 4.75
C ARG A 150 3.34 -7.65 4.88
N ALA A 151 2.32 -6.80 4.81
CA ALA A 151 0.92 -7.21 4.76
C ALA A 151 0.62 -8.05 3.51
N ILE A 152 1.04 -7.60 2.32
CA ILE A 152 0.93 -8.37 1.07
C ILE A 152 1.58 -9.76 1.21
N ALA A 153 2.80 -9.84 1.73
CA ALA A 153 3.48 -11.13 1.93
C ALA A 153 2.69 -12.06 2.87
N SER A 154 2.02 -11.48 3.88
CA SER A 154 1.20 -12.23 4.84
C SER A 154 -0.10 -12.71 4.20
N HIS A 155 -0.74 -11.87 3.36
CA HIS A 155 -1.89 -12.27 2.55
C HIS A 155 -1.55 -13.39 1.58
N MET A 156 -0.38 -13.33 0.92
CA MET A 156 0.09 -14.42 0.04
C MET A 156 0.31 -15.73 0.79
N ALA A 157 0.90 -15.68 1.99
CA ALA A 157 1.06 -16.86 2.83
C ALA A 157 -0.30 -17.45 3.26
N ALA A 158 -1.26 -16.61 3.66
CA ALA A 158 -2.61 -17.03 4.01
C ALA A 158 -3.35 -17.67 2.84
N ARG A 159 -3.24 -17.08 1.64
CA ARG A 159 -3.79 -17.68 0.41
C ARG A 159 -3.20 -19.06 0.17
N ARG A 160 -1.87 -19.21 0.22
CA ARG A 160 -1.21 -20.53 0.05
C ARG A 160 -1.74 -21.57 1.04
N LEU A 161 -1.90 -21.22 2.32
CA LEU A 161 -2.47 -22.13 3.32
C LEU A 161 -3.93 -22.48 3.06
N LEU A 162 -4.74 -21.50 2.63
CA LEU A 162 -6.13 -21.72 2.26
C LEU A 162 -6.24 -22.78 1.15
N TRP A 163 -5.45 -22.62 0.08
CA TRP A 163 -5.40 -23.57 -1.02
C TRP A 163 -4.82 -24.93 -0.62
N LEU A 164 -3.88 -24.98 0.32
CA LEU A 164 -3.32 -26.23 0.86
C LEU A 164 -4.28 -27.00 1.79
N ARG A 165 -5.26 -26.32 2.42
CA ARG A 165 -6.22 -26.99 3.31
C ARG A 165 -7.17 -27.95 2.59
N HIS A 166 -7.40 -27.73 1.29
CA HIS A 166 -8.25 -28.60 0.47
C HIS A 166 -7.63 -29.98 0.16
N TRP A 167 -6.47 -30.27 0.73
CA TRP A 167 -5.69 -31.48 0.51
C TRP A 167 -5.65 -32.45 1.67
N GLN A 168 -6.04 -31.99 2.87
CA GLN A 168 -6.20 -32.85 4.05
C GLN A 168 -7.63 -33.35 4.13
#